data_AF-A0A382U918-F1
#
_entry.id   AF-A0A382U918-F1
#
_cell.length_a   1.000
_cell.length_b   1.000
_cell.length_c   1.000
_cell.angle_alpha   90.00
_cell.angle_beta   90.00
_cell.angle_gamma   90.00
#
_symmetry.space_group_name_H-M   'P 1'
#
loop_
_entity.id
_entity.type
_entity.pdbx_description
1 polymer ?
#
loop_
_entity_poly.entity_id
_entity_poly.type
_entity_poly.pdbx_seq_one_letter_code
_entity_poly.pdbx_strand_id
1 'polypeptide(L)'
;AALPMVREALLKIQKSFRQSPGLVADGRDMGTTVFPEAILKIFLTASVEERARRRLNQLKDKGIDVSLAALSRDIEDRDRRDSDRPVAPLRQADDARFLDSSNLTIDEVRQIILGWLKEVGAA
;
A
#
# COMPACT_ATOMS: atom_id res chain seq x y z
N ALA A 1 12.71 -1.20 8.88
CA ALA A 1 13.40 -0.80 10.13
C ALA A 1 14.81 -1.35 10.08
N ALA A 2 15.81 -0.51 10.36
CA ALA A 2 17.22 -0.92 10.30
C ALA A 2 17.64 -1.88 11.44
N LEU A 3 16.80 -2.03 12.47
CA LEU A 3 17.05 -2.88 13.64
C LEU A 3 16.06 -4.06 13.68
N PRO A 4 16.52 -5.32 13.64
CA PRO A 4 15.66 -6.51 13.69
C PRO A 4 14.71 -6.56 14.89
N MET A 5 15.18 -6.20 16.09
CA MET A 5 14.37 -6.21 17.31
C MET A 5 13.16 -5.26 17.24
N VAL A 6 13.34 -4.08 16.62
CA VAL A 6 12.24 -3.13 16.41
C VAL A 6 11.20 -3.74 15.48
N ARG A 7 11.65 -4.40 14.41
CA ARG A 7 10.75 -5.07 13.47
C ARG A 7 9.97 -6.21 14.13
N GLU A 8 10.60 -7.03 14.94
CA GLU A 8 9.93 -8.11 15.67
C GLU A 8 8.87 -7.60 16.64
N ALA A 9 9.19 -6.56 17.41
CA ALA A 9 8.24 -5.92 18.32
C ALA A 9 7.04 -5.35 17.56
N LEU A 10 7.28 -4.64 16.45
CA LEU A 10 6.21 -4.11 15.61
C LEU A 10 5.41 -5.20 14.92
N LEU A 11 6.01 -6.34 14.56
CA LEU A 11 5.32 -7.46 13.92
C LEU A 11 4.28 -8.07 14.85
N LYS A 12 4.60 -8.19 16.14
CA LYS A 12 3.65 -8.67 17.16
C LYS A 12 2.44 -7.73 17.28
N ILE A 13 2.70 -6.43 17.32
CA ILE A 13 1.64 -5.41 17.39
C ILE A 13 0.77 -5.47 16.12
N GLN A 14 1.38 -5.50 14.93
CA GLN A 14 0.66 -5.61 13.66
C GLN A 14 -0.26 -6.84 13.63
N LYS A 15 0.26 -8.01 14.00
CA LYS A 15 -0.54 -9.25 14.04
C LYS A 15 -1.69 -9.19 15.05
N SER A 16 -1.53 -8.49 16.17
CA SER A 16 -2.60 -8.34 17.17
C SER A 16 -3.82 -7.54 16.71
N PHE A 17 -3.71 -6.76 15.62
CA PHE A 17 -4.85 -6.06 15.02
C PHE A 17 -5.79 -7.00 14.24
N ARG A 18 -5.36 -8.22 13.90
CA ARG A 18 -6.22 -9.20 13.25
C ARG A 18 -7.20 -9.77 14.28
N GLN A 19 -8.37 -9.15 14.36
CA GLN A 19 -9.44 -9.50 15.28
C GLN A 19 -10.75 -9.71 14.50
N SER A 20 -11.74 -10.35 15.14
CA SER A 20 -13.09 -10.46 14.60
C SER A 20 -13.73 -9.07 14.49
N PRO A 21 -14.54 -8.75 13.45
CA PRO A 21 -14.94 -9.62 12.33
C PRO A 21 -13.92 -9.72 11.19
N GLY A 22 -12.87 -8.91 11.18
CA GLY A 22 -11.83 -8.93 10.17
C GLY A 22 -10.89 -7.72 10.26
N LEU A 23 -9.95 -7.64 9.33
CA LEU A 23 -8.97 -6.55 9.26
C LEU A 23 -8.68 -6.19 7.79
N VAL A 24 -8.67 -4.89 7.49
CA VAL A 24 -8.04 -4.34 6.28
C VAL A 24 -6.69 -3.77 6.69
N ALA A 25 -5.60 -4.35 6.19
CA ALA A 25 -4.24 -3.92 6.50
C ALA A 25 -3.59 -3.26 5.28
N ASP A 26 -3.14 -2.01 5.43
CA ASP A 26 -2.37 -1.27 4.43
C ASP A 26 -0.90 -1.16 4.85
N GLY A 27 0.02 -1.42 3.92
CA GLY A 27 1.45 -1.39 4.16
C GLY A 27 2.26 -1.94 2.99
N ARG A 28 3.57 -2.13 3.20
CA ARG A 28 4.51 -2.52 2.14
C ARG A 28 4.72 -4.03 2.01
N ASP A 29 4.58 -4.75 3.11
CA ASP A 29 4.89 -6.17 3.28
C ASP A 29 3.77 -6.94 3.97
N MET A 30 2.54 -6.41 3.89
CA MET A 30 1.36 -6.98 4.54
C MET A 30 1.04 -8.37 3.99
N GLY A 31 0.93 -8.52 2.65
CA GLY A 31 0.59 -9.80 2.02
C GLY A 31 1.76 -10.79 1.86
N THR A 32 3.00 -10.34 2.05
CA THR A 32 4.20 -11.17 1.89
C THR A 32 4.80 -11.63 3.23
N THR A 33 4.74 -10.79 4.26
CA THR A 33 5.43 -11.06 5.54
C THR A 33 4.48 -11.03 6.75
N VAL A 34 3.62 -10.01 6.85
CA VAL A 34 2.81 -9.81 8.08
C VAL A 34 1.63 -10.77 8.13
N PHE A 35 0.88 -10.87 7.03
CA PHE A 35 -0.32 -11.69 6.84
C PHE A 35 -0.23 -12.49 5.52
N PRO A 36 0.75 -13.41 5.37
CA PRO A 36 0.87 -14.25 4.18
C PRO A 36 -0.36 -15.17 3.96
N GLU A 37 -1.18 -15.38 4.97
CA GLU A 37 -2.43 -16.15 4.92
C GLU A 37 -3.70 -15.29 4.69
N ALA A 38 -3.54 -14.01 4.33
CA ALA A 38 -4.68 -13.14 4.02
C ALA A 38 -5.52 -13.69 2.85
N ILE A 39 -6.85 -13.70 3.01
CA ILE A 39 -7.80 -14.23 2.02
C ILE A 39 -7.88 -13.41 0.73
N LEU A 40 -7.55 -12.12 0.81
CA LEU A 40 -7.45 -11.23 -0.33
C LEU A 40 -6.21 -10.35 -0.13
N LYS A 41 -5.31 -10.38 -1.12
CA LYS A 41 -4.13 -9.53 -1.18
C LYS A 41 -4.21 -8.67 -2.43
N ILE A 42 -3.97 -7.38 -2.27
CA ILE A 42 -4.05 -6.41 -3.36
C ILE A 42 -2.72 -5.68 -3.42
N PHE A 43 -2.10 -5.68 -4.59
CA PHE A 43 -0.96 -4.83 -4.90
C PHE A 43 -1.45 -3.62 -5.68
N LEU A 44 -1.78 -2.55 -4.94
CA LEU A 44 -2.30 -1.30 -5.48
C LEU A 44 -1.13 -0.38 -5.90
N THR A 45 -1.14 0.06 -7.15
CA THR A 45 -0.15 0.99 -7.70
C THR A 45 -0.81 2.15 -8.45
N ALA A 46 0.03 3.11 -8.87
CA ALA A 46 -0.27 4.16 -9.83
C ALA A 46 1.05 4.76 -10.35
N SER A 47 0.99 5.43 -11.49
CA SER A 47 2.13 6.17 -12.04
C SER A 47 2.66 7.19 -11.02
N VAL A 48 3.98 7.45 -11.07
CA VAL A 48 4.62 8.47 -10.21
C VAL A 48 3.94 9.83 -10.42
N GLU A 49 3.71 10.20 -11.67
CA GLU A 49 3.08 11.46 -12.06
C GLU A 49 1.71 11.63 -11.42
N GLU A 50 0.86 10.60 -11.50
CA GLU A 50 -0.49 10.68 -10.93
C GLU A 50 -0.45 10.73 -9.39
N ARG A 51 0.46 9.97 -8.76
CA ARG A 51 0.65 10.04 -7.30
C ARG A 51 1.16 11.41 -6.87
N ALA A 52 2.08 12.01 -7.62
CA ALA A 52 2.59 13.35 -7.36
C ALA A 52 1.50 14.40 -7.53
N ARG A 53 0.66 14.28 -8.56
CA ARG A 53 -0.49 15.18 -8.81
C ARG A 53 -1.52 15.09 -7.69
N ARG A 54 -1.93 13.88 -7.28
CA ARG A 54 -2.84 13.66 -6.14
C ARG A 54 -2.27 14.27 -4.86
N ARG A 55 -0.97 14.05 -4.60
CA ARG A 55 -0.30 14.59 -3.41
C ARG A 55 -0.21 16.12 -3.44
N LEU A 56 0.04 16.71 -4.60
CA LEU A 56 0.07 18.16 -4.79
C LEU A 56 -1.29 18.77 -4.43
N ASN A 57 -2.39 18.21 -4.94
CA ASN A 57 -3.73 18.69 -4.63
C ASN A 57 -4.02 18.61 -3.12
N GLN A 58 -3.68 17.49 -2.47
CA GLN A 58 -3.82 17.33 -1.00
C GLN A 58 -3.02 18.35 -0.18
N LEU A 59 -1.88 18.81 -0.68
CA LEU A 59 -1.03 19.80 0.00
C LEU A 59 -1.51 21.22 -0.26
N LYS A 60 -1.97 21.51 -1.48
CA LYS A 60 -2.62 22.79 -1.83
C LYS A 60 -3.85 23.04 -0.96
N ASP A 61 -4.68 22.03 -0.75
CA ASP A 61 -5.86 22.10 0.14
C ASP A 61 -5.48 22.42 1.60
N LYS A 62 -4.23 22.20 1.98
CA LYS A 62 -3.67 22.51 3.30
C LYS A 62 -2.85 23.80 3.34
N GLY A 63 -2.82 24.56 2.25
CA GLY A 63 -2.04 25.80 2.14
C GLY A 63 -0.52 25.59 2.06
N ILE A 64 -0.07 24.39 1.72
CA ILE A 64 1.35 24.06 1.59
C ILE A 64 1.75 24.10 0.12
N ASP A 65 2.68 24.99 -0.23
CA ASP A 65 3.19 25.09 -1.59
C ASP A 65 4.41 24.16 -1.80
N VAL A 66 4.37 23.39 -2.87
CA VAL A 66 5.44 22.46 -3.27
C VAL A 66 5.38 22.26 -4.78
N SER A 67 6.54 22.07 -5.41
CA SER A 67 6.58 21.79 -6.85
C SER A 67 6.23 20.32 -7.17
N LEU A 68 5.54 20.09 -8.29
CA LEU A 68 5.26 18.75 -8.80
C LEU A 68 6.55 17.95 -9.05
N ALA A 69 7.61 18.62 -9.52
CA ALA A 69 8.92 18.00 -9.77
C ALA A 69 9.63 17.56 -8.49
N ALA A 70 9.46 18.27 -7.37
CA ALA A 70 9.96 17.81 -6.07
C ALA A 70 9.19 16.58 -5.59
N LEU A 71 7.85 16.64 -5.64
CA LEU A 71 6.99 15.52 -5.23
C LEU A 71 7.25 14.24 -6.04
N SER A 72 7.45 14.37 -7.35
CA SER A 72 7.71 13.21 -8.22
C SER A 72 9.03 12.53 -7.84
N ARG A 73 10.09 13.31 -7.63
CA ARG A 73 11.39 12.79 -7.17
C ARG A 73 11.30 12.14 -5.79
N ASP A 74 10.62 12.77 -4.84
CA ASP A 74 10.45 12.22 -3.49
C ASP A 74 9.71 10.87 -3.51
N ILE A 75 8.73 10.75 -4.41
CA ILE A 75 7.96 9.53 -4.61
C ILE A 75 8.84 8.43 -5.24
N GLU A 76 9.57 8.73 -6.31
CA GLU A 76 10.50 7.78 -6.95
C GLU A 76 11.57 7.28 -5.98
N ASP A 77 12.18 8.21 -5.24
CA ASP A 77 13.21 7.90 -4.25
C ASP A 77 12.67 7.05 -3.10
N ARG A 78 11.40 7.26 -2.73
CA ARG A 78 10.73 6.43 -1.74
C ARG A 78 10.44 5.04 -2.28
N ASP A 79 9.88 4.93 -3.48
CA ASP A 79 9.53 3.65 -4.08
C ASP A 79 10.77 2.78 -4.26
N ARG A 80 11.86 3.35 -4.81
CA ARG A 80 13.15 2.68 -4.95
C ARG A 80 13.67 2.18 -3.62
N ARG A 81 13.68 3.02 -2.58
CA ARG A 81 14.09 2.60 -1.22
C ARG A 81 13.19 1.51 -0.64
N ASP A 82 11.88 1.59 -0.87
CA ASP A 82 10.92 0.60 -0.37
C ASP A 82 11.08 -0.75 -1.09
N SER A 83 11.40 -0.77 -2.39
CA SER A 83 11.62 -1.97 -3.18
C SER A 83 13.01 -2.59 -3.02
N ASP A 84 14.06 -1.77 -2.83
CA ASP A 84 15.45 -2.24 -2.74
C ASP A 84 15.86 -2.65 -1.31
N ARG A 85 15.01 -2.39 -0.30
CA ARG A 85 15.37 -2.69 1.09
C ARG A 85 15.61 -4.21 1.28
N PRO A 86 16.67 -4.60 2.01
CA PRO A 86 17.03 -6.01 2.18
C PRO A 86 16.01 -6.80 3.02
N VAL A 87 15.25 -6.11 3.88
CA VAL A 87 14.29 -6.73 4.78
C VAL A 87 12.88 -6.34 4.40
N ALA A 88 12.10 -7.35 3.98
CA ALA A 88 10.71 -7.27 3.57
C ALA A 88 10.43 -6.20 2.51
N PRO A 89 11.08 -6.24 1.34
CA PRO A 89 10.90 -5.25 0.28
C PRO A 89 9.45 -5.09 -0.15
N LEU A 90 9.10 -3.90 -0.66
CA LEU A 90 7.85 -3.69 -1.38
C LEU A 90 7.86 -4.56 -2.63
N ARG A 91 7.09 -5.63 -2.59
CA ARG A 91 6.95 -6.58 -3.69
C ARG A 91 5.54 -7.15 -3.70
N GLN A 92 5.02 -7.40 -4.89
CA GLN A 92 3.78 -8.13 -5.06
C GLN A 92 3.96 -9.57 -4.55
N ALA A 93 3.03 -10.05 -3.73
CA ALA A 93 2.97 -11.46 -3.35
C ALA A 93 2.47 -12.29 -4.55
N ASP A 94 2.89 -13.55 -4.66
CA ASP A 94 2.56 -14.40 -5.82
C ASP A 94 1.06 -14.57 -6.05
N ASP A 95 0.27 -14.53 -4.98
CA ASP A 95 -1.20 -14.64 -4.96
C ASP A 95 -1.91 -13.29 -4.85
N ALA A 96 -1.19 -12.17 -4.91
CA ALA A 96 -1.79 -10.83 -4.85
C ALA A 96 -2.35 -10.40 -6.21
N ARG A 97 -3.55 -9.84 -6.19
CA ARG A 97 -4.17 -9.21 -7.36
C ARG A 97 -3.54 -7.82 -7.60
N PHE A 98 -3.08 -7.59 -8.82
CA PHE A 98 -2.51 -6.30 -9.23
C PHE A 98 -3.63 -5.30 -9.57
N LEU A 99 -3.55 -4.08 -9.04
CA LEU A 99 -4.49 -3.00 -9.34
C LEU A 99 -3.73 -1.71 -9.65
N ASP A 100 -3.77 -1.27 -10.90
CA ASP A 100 -3.28 0.07 -11.28
C ASP A 100 -4.42 1.08 -11.20
N SER A 101 -4.27 2.07 -10.33
CA SER A 101 -5.24 3.13 -10.10
C SER A 101 -4.92 4.43 -10.85
N SER A 102 -3.95 4.45 -11.77
CA SER A 102 -3.51 5.67 -12.47
C SER A 102 -4.67 6.40 -13.15
N ASN A 103 -5.56 5.65 -13.80
CA ASN A 103 -6.70 6.20 -14.55
C ASN A 103 -8.05 5.85 -13.91
N LEU A 104 -8.05 5.49 -12.63
CA LEU A 104 -9.26 5.11 -11.90
C LEU A 104 -9.61 6.16 -10.85
N THR A 105 -10.90 6.40 -10.71
CA THR A 105 -11.49 7.13 -9.59
C THR A 105 -11.48 6.29 -8.31
N ILE A 106 -11.68 6.96 -7.17
CA ILE A 106 -11.78 6.28 -5.87
C ILE A 106 -12.94 5.27 -5.86
N ASP A 107 -14.07 5.61 -6.48
CA ASP A 107 -15.24 4.72 -6.52
C ASP A 107 -15.01 3.50 -7.42
N GLU A 108 -14.34 3.65 -8.56
CA GLU A 108 -13.97 2.51 -9.41
C GLU A 108 -13.00 1.56 -8.70
N VAL A 109 -11.96 2.10 -8.04
CA VAL A 109 -11.03 1.30 -7.22
C VAL A 109 -11.79 0.56 -6.12
N ARG A 110 -12.69 1.24 -5.43
CA ARG A 110 -13.54 0.64 -4.38
C ARG A 110 -14.39 -0.49 -4.93
N GLN A 111 -15.06 -0.29 -6.06
CA GLN A 111 -15.92 -1.29 -6.67
C GLN A 111 -15.15 -2.54 -7.08
N ILE A 112 -13.97 -2.37 -7.68
CA ILE A 112 -13.08 -3.48 -8.06
C ILE A 112 -12.69 -4.30 -6.81
N ILE A 113 -12.22 -3.62 -5.76
CA ILE A 113 -11.79 -4.27 -4.51
C ILE A 113 -12.95 -5.04 -3.86
N LEU A 114 -14.15 -4.44 -3.79
CA LEU A 114 -15.33 -5.10 -3.24
C LEU A 114 -15.80 -6.28 -4.12
N GLY A 115 -15.63 -6.19 -5.44
CA GLY A 115 -15.88 -7.30 -6.35
C GLY A 115 -14.98 -8.49 -6.04
N TRP A 116 -13.67 -8.26 -5.93
CA TRP A 116 -12.70 -9.30 -5.58
C TRP A 116 -12.95 -9.90 -4.21
N LEU A 117 -13.37 -9.10 -3.22
CA LEU A 117 -13.70 -9.59 -1.89
C LEU A 117 -14.86 -10.59 -1.90
N LYS A 118 -15.88 -10.33 -2.73
CA LYS A 118 -17.02 -11.24 -2.90
C LYS A 118 -16.61 -12.56 -3.57
N GLU A 119 -15.72 -12.50 -4.56
CA GLU A 119 -15.23 -13.70 -5.25
C GLU A 119 -14.48 -14.66 -4.32
N VAL A 120 -13.73 -14.14 -3.35
CA VAL A 120 -12.99 -14.96 -2.38
C VAL A 120 -13.85 -15.46 -1.21
N GLY A 121 -15.17 -15.21 -1.24
CA GLY A 121 -16.12 -15.74 -0.26
C GLY A 121 -16.09 -15.05 1.10
N ALA A 122 -15.52 -13.84 1.20
CA ALA A 122 -15.63 -13.03 2.40
C ALA A 122 -16.97 -12.27 2.36
N ALA A 123 -17.98 -12.83 3.01
CA ALA A 123 -19.29 -12.21 3.21
C ALA A 123 -19.30 -11.34 4.47
#